data_AF-A0A7K6G9M8-F1
#
_entry.id   AF-A0A7K6G9M8-F1
#
_cell.length_a   1.000
_cell.length_b   1.000
_cell.length_c   1.000
_cell.angle_alpha   90.00
_cell.angle_beta   90.00
_cell.angle_gamma   90.00
#
_symmetry.space_group_name_H-M   'P 1'
#
loop_
_entity.id
_entity.type
_entity.pdbx_description
1 polymer ?
#
loop_
_entity_poly.entity_id
_entity_poly.type
_entity_poly.pdbx_seq_one_letter_code
_entity_poly.pdbx_strand_id
1 'polypeptide(L)'
;TLVKKVVTPLVQAIRSKDSVFSSIEPHSAGSYYERVKISKPNEFDIMFVMPVQRIHLEESDDTGAYYYVSFKRNPKEKGLLKFVEEDEKLSAFKMLEELRKIIKQEVKNIKDEEVTVARKKTGSPAITLQIKNPPSEISVDIILTLKVQQSWPLSTQDGLRIKEWLGTKARRRFTFSSLYLVAKQNKREKVLRGNTWRISFSHIEKDVINNHGNSKTCCESNGPKCCRKGCLKLLKYLLEQLKMKYSKELEKFCSYHVKTAFLHSCVIWPNDSDWHLADLDHCFQRCLGFFVDCLQKSQLPHFFIPQYNLFSLEDKARHHFLSRQISREWNNGFPVFHE
;
A
#
# COMPACT_ATOMS: atom_id res chain seq x y z
N THR A 1 10.94 18.96 -1.84
CA THR A 1 11.72 17.73 -2.09
C THR A 1 11.90 17.56 -3.59
N LEU A 2 12.98 16.90 -4.03
CA LEU A 2 13.24 16.60 -5.44
C LEU A 2 12.04 15.90 -6.12
N VAL A 3 11.45 14.93 -5.43
CA VAL A 3 10.21 14.25 -5.88
C VAL A 3 9.08 15.23 -6.21
N LYS A 4 8.86 16.27 -5.39
CA LYS A 4 7.80 17.26 -5.64
C LYS A 4 8.11 18.13 -6.87
N LYS A 5 9.39 18.46 -7.09
CA LYS A 5 9.84 19.20 -8.28
C LYS A 5 9.59 18.42 -9.58
N VAL A 6 9.68 17.09 -9.54
CA VAL A 6 9.40 16.23 -10.70
C VAL A 6 7.90 15.97 -10.88
N VAL A 7 7.20 15.62 -9.80
CA VAL A 7 5.82 15.14 -9.87
C VAL A 7 4.82 16.27 -10.15
N THR A 8 5.03 17.47 -9.61
CA THR A 8 4.07 18.57 -9.81
C THR A 8 3.98 19.01 -11.28
N PRO A 9 5.08 19.31 -11.99
CA PRO A 9 5.04 19.62 -13.41
C PRO A 9 4.53 18.45 -14.26
N LEU A 10 4.92 17.22 -13.91
CA LEU A 10 4.46 16.01 -14.61
C LEU A 10 2.93 15.87 -14.56
N VAL A 11 2.32 16.07 -13.38
CA VAL A 11 0.86 16.04 -13.24
C VAL A 11 0.19 17.14 -14.07
N GLN A 12 0.72 18.37 -14.05
CA GLN A 12 0.18 19.47 -14.86
C GLN A 12 0.22 19.15 -16.35
N ALA A 13 1.34 18.60 -16.84
CA ALA A 13 1.49 18.19 -18.22
C ALA A 13 0.51 17.06 -18.61
N ILE A 14 0.37 16.02 -17.78
CA ILE A 14 -0.59 14.93 -17.99
C ILE A 14 -2.02 15.48 -18.11
N ARG A 15 -2.42 16.39 -17.21
CA ARG A 15 -3.78 16.95 -17.21
C ARG A 15 -4.09 17.74 -18.48
N SER A 16 -3.09 18.39 -19.07
CA SER A 16 -3.23 19.17 -20.30
C SER A 16 -3.28 18.32 -21.58
N LYS A 17 -2.71 17.11 -21.56
CA LYS A 17 -2.53 16.28 -22.77
C LYS A 17 -3.67 15.31 -23.07
N ASP A 18 -4.26 14.70 -22.05
CA ASP A 18 -5.35 13.74 -22.23
C ASP A 18 -6.52 14.14 -21.34
N SER A 19 -7.66 14.41 -21.97
CA SER A 19 -8.89 14.79 -21.28
C SER A 19 -9.35 13.74 -20.26
N VAL A 20 -9.00 12.46 -20.45
CA VAL A 20 -9.28 11.41 -19.47
C VAL A 20 -8.53 11.64 -18.17
N PHE A 21 -7.26 11.98 -18.25
CA PHE A 21 -6.39 12.12 -17.09
C PHE A 21 -6.37 13.55 -16.52
N SER A 22 -7.18 14.46 -17.08
CA SER A 22 -7.34 15.85 -16.66
C SER A 22 -7.71 16.05 -15.18
N SER A 23 -8.35 15.06 -14.56
CA SER A 23 -8.81 15.10 -13.16
C SER A 23 -7.89 14.36 -12.17
N ILE A 24 -6.73 13.86 -12.60
CA ILE A 24 -5.78 13.17 -11.72
C ILE A 24 -5.28 14.10 -10.64
N GLU A 25 -5.41 13.71 -9.37
CA GLU A 25 -4.81 14.36 -8.21
C GLU A 25 -3.71 13.47 -7.58
N PRO A 26 -2.50 14.00 -7.31
CA PRO A 26 -1.45 13.23 -6.69
C PRO A 26 -1.68 13.11 -5.18
N HIS A 27 -1.82 11.87 -4.70
CA HIS A 27 -1.94 11.55 -3.27
C HIS A 27 -0.69 10.83 -2.79
N SER A 28 -0.02 11.41 -1.81
CA SER A 28 1.16 10.79 -1.19
C SER A 28 0.79 9.63 -0.27
N ALA A 29 1.32 8.44 -0.57
CA ALA A 29 1.06 7.19 0.15
C ALA A 29 2.38 6.51 0.57
N GLY A 30 2.29 5.51 1.45
CA GLY A 30 3.42 4.66 1.77
C GLY A 30 4.35 5.20 2.87
N SER A 31 5.43 4.45 3.06
CA SER A 31 6.26 4.45 4.29
C SER A 31 6.88 5.81 4.64
N TYR A 32 7.33 6.54 3.63
CA TYR A 32 7.95 7.86 3.81
C TYR A 32 6.94 8.86 4.39
N TYR A 33 5.76 8.94 3.79
CA TYR A 33 4.71 9.88 4.20
C TYR A 33 3.99 9.48 5.49
N GLU A 34 4.08 8.21 5.88
CA GLU A 34 3.63 7.68 7.16
C GLU A 34 4.67 7.88 8.28
N ARG A 35 5.88 8.37 7.95
CA ARG A 35 7.04 8.54 8.85
C ARG A 35 7.48 7.24 9.54
N VAL A 36 7.44 6.13 8.80
CA VAL A 36 7.77 4.77 9.28
C VAL A 36 8.83 4.09 8.40
N LYS A 37 9.75 4.87 7.85
CA LYS A 37 10.99 4.39 7.21
C LYS A 37 12.16 4.72 8.14
N ILE A 38 13.10 3.79 8.32
CA ILE A 38 14.32 3.99 9.11
C ILE A 38 15.45 4.51 8.21
N SER A 39 15.65 3.88 7.05
CA SER A 39 16.67 4.25 6.07
C SER A 39 16.37 5.56 5.36
N LYS A 40 17.42 6.19 4.78
CA LYS A 40 17.27 7.36 3.92
C LYS A 40 16.30 7.01 2.78
N PRO A 41 15.23 7.81 2.56
CA PRO A 41 14.21 7.46 1.59
C PRO A 41 14.74 7.64 0.17
N ASN A 42 14.96 6.50 -0.50
CA ASN A 42 15.25 6.38 -1.92
C ASN A 42 14.02 5.90 -2.73
N GLU A 43 12.89 5.65 -2.07
CA GLU A 43 11.66 5.13 -2.70
C GLU A 43 10.44 5.89 -2.16
N PHE A 44 9.58 6.31 -3.08
CA PHE A 44 8.38 7.09 -2.79
C PHE A 44 7.18 6.54 -3.56
N ASP A 45 6.06 6.30 -2.87
CA ASP A 45 4.80 5.89 -3.48
C ASP A 45 3.87 7.09 -3.68
N ILE A 46 3.40 7.30 -4.90
CA ILE A 46 2.46 8.37 -5.24
C ILE A 46 1.29 7.77 -5.99
N MET A 47 0.09 7.95 -5.44
CA MET A 47 -1.14 7.54 -6.10
C MET A 47 -1.63 8.67 -7.00
N PHE A 48 -1.84 8.39 -8.28
CA PHE A 48 -2.53 9.29 -9.20
C PHE A 48 -4.01 8.95 -9.14
N VAL A 49 -4.75 9.76 -8.40
CA VAL A 49 -6.14 9.50 -8.02
C VAL A 49 -7.08 10.22 -8.97
N MET A 50 -7.93 9.46 -9.64
CA MET A 50 -8.91 9.99 -10.57
C MET A 50 -10.33 9.68 -10.07
N PRO A 51 -11.20 10.69 -9.89
CA PRO A 51 -12.58 10.45 -9.49
C PRO A 51 -13.36 9.76 -10.62
N VAL A 52 -14.13 8.73 -10.27
CA VAL A 52 -15.05 8.04 -11.19
C VAL A 52 -16.38 7.82 -10.49
N GLN A 53 -17.48 8.00 -11.22
CA GLN A 53 -18.84 7.83 -10.71
C GLN A 53 -19.57 6.67 -11.40
N ARG A 54 -20.65 6.22 -10.76
CA ARG A 54 -21.62 5.28 -11.33
C ARG A 54 -20.98 4.00 -11.88
N ILE A 55 -20.07 3.38 -11.14
CA ILE A 55 -19.54 2.06 -11.51
C ILE A 55 -20.34 0.93 -10.86
N HIS A 56 -20.21 -0.25 -11.44
CA HIS A 56 -20.56 -1.53 -10.85
C HIS A 56 -19.27 -2.32 -10.60
N LEU A 57 -19.23 -3.03 -9.47
CA LEU A 57 -18.11 -3.85 -9.05
C LEU A 57 -18.55 -5.31 -9.03
N GLU A 58 -17.81 -6.14 -9.73
CA GLU A 58 -17.98 -7.60 -9.74
C GLU A 58 -16.72 -8.23 -9.19
N GLU A 59 -16.84 -9.15 -8.23
CA GLU A 59 -15.68 -9.82 -7.63
C GLU A 59 -14.95 -10.68 -8.67
N SER A 60 -13.63 -10.49 -8.76
CA SER A 60 -12.78 -11.25 -9.70
C SER A 60 -12.40 -12.62 -9.14
N ASP A 61 -12.42 -12.78 -7.82
CA ASP A 61 -12.10 -14.01 -7.11
C ASP A 61 -12.80 -14.08 -5.75
N ASP A 62 -12.53 -15.15 -5.01
CA ASP A 62 -13.07 -15.42 -3.67
C ASP A 62 -12.40 -14.62 -2.54
N THR A 63 -11.40 -13.78 -2.85
CA THR A 63 -10.69 -13.00 -1.84
C THR A 63 -11.45 -11.75 -1.43
N GLY A 64 -12.35 -11.26 -2.29
CA GLY A 64 -13.02 -9.97 -2.10
C GLY A 64 -12.10 -8.75 -2.16
N ALA A 65 -10.88 -8.90 -2.69
CA ALA A 65 -9.91 -7.80 -2.85
C ALA A 65 -9.77 -7.32 -4.30
N TYR A 66 -10.11 -8.15 -5.28
CA TYR A 66 -10.00 -7.87 -6.71
C TYR A 66 -11.38 -7.81 -7.36
N TYR A 67 -11.56 -6.84 -8.26
CA TYR A 67 -12.84 -6.56 -8.89
C TYR A 67 -12.66 -6.27 -10.39
N TYR A 68 -13.63 -6.70 -11.19
CA TYR A 68 -13.89 -6.07 -12.47
C TYR A 68 -14.73 -4.81 -12.26
N VAL A 69 -14.42 -3.78 -13.04
CA VAL A 69 -15.12 -2.49 -13.00
C VAL A 69 -15.88 -2.34 -14.30
N SER A 70 -17.19 -2.08 -14.22
CA SER A 70 -18.00 -1.67 -15.38
C SER A 70 -18.76 -0.39 -15.06
N PHE A 71 -19.16 0.36 -16.09
CA PHE A 71 -19.98 1.56 -15.89
C PHE A 71 -21.46 1.20 -15.84
N LYS A 72 -22.20 1.82 -14.92
CA LYS A 72 -23.67 1.82 -14.94
C LYS A 72 -24.14 2.70 -16.10
N ARG A 73 -25.43 2.56 -16.48
CA ARG A 73 -26.07 3.35 -17.56
C ARG A 73 -25.73 4.84 -17.46
N ASN A 74 -25.45 5.47 -18.60
CA ASN A 74 -25.04 6.87 -18.75
C ASN A 74 -23.78 7.24 -17.95
N PRO A 75 -22.60 6.69 -18.33
CA PRO A 75 -21.33 7.07 -17.71
C PRO A 75 -21.08 8.57 -17.92
N LYS A 76 -20.69 9.26 -16.84
CA LYS A 76 -20.30 10.68 -16.94
C LYS A 76 -18.93 10.80 -17.59
N GLU A 77 -18.08 9.81 -17.36
CA GLU A 77 -16.70 9.75 -17.79
C GLU A 77 -16.60 9.14 -19.20
N LYS A 78 -17.26 9.75 -20.19
CA LYS A 78 -17.32 9.23 -21.58
C LYS A 78 -15.93 8.95 -22.18
N GLY A 79 -14.91 9.71 -21.79
CA GLY A 79 -13.53 9.49 -22.22
C GLY A 79 -12.94 8.14 -21.79
N LEU A 80 -13.43 7.55 -20.69
CA LEU A 80 -12.98 6.23 -20.21
C LEU A 80 -13.51 5.07 -21.05
N LEU A 81 -14.54 5.30 -21.88
CA LEU A 81 -15.11 4.26 -22.74
C LEU A 81 -14.09 3.70 -23.74
N LYS A 82 -13.07 4.48 -24.12
CA LYS A 82 -11.97 4.00 -24.98
C LYS A 82 -11.13 2.88 -24.37
N PHE A 83 -11.23 2.68 -23.05
CA PHE A 83 -10.53 1.65 -22.30
C PHE A 83 -11.43 0.49 -21.87
N VAL A 84 -12.70 0.49 -22.27
CA VAL A 84 -13.63 -0.61 -22.02
C VAL A 84 -13.38 -1.71 -23.05
N GLU A 85 -13.32 -2.95 -22.58
CA GLU A 85 -13.13 -4.14 -23.40
C GLU A 85 -14.45 -4.69 -23.94
N GLU A 86 -14.38 -5.69 -24.81
CA GLU A 86 -15.56 -6.37 -25.40
C GLU A 86 -16.51 -6.98 -24.36
N ASP A 87 -15.99 -7.36 -23.19
CA ASP A 87 -16.76 -7.87 -22.04
C ASP A 87 -17.34 -6.76 -21.13
N GLU A 88 -17.39 -5.52 -21.64
CA GLU A 88 -17.88 -4.32 -20.96
C GLU A 88 -17.10 -3.95 -19.68
N LYS A 89 -15.92 -4.54 -19.47
CA LYS A 89 -15.06 -4.23 -18.32
C LYS A 89 -14.04 -3.14 -18.65
N LEU A 90 -13.82 -2.23 -17.71
CA LEU A 90 -12.81 -1.20 -17.79
C LEU A 90 -11.41 -1.81 -17.60
N SER A 91 -10.58 -1.76 -18.65
CA SER A 91 -9.23 -2.31 -18.63
C SER A 91 -8.26 -1.44 -17.83
N ALA A 92 -7.84 -1.94 -16.66
CA ALA A 92 -6.75 -1.37 -15.89
C ALA A 92 -5.45 -1.32 -16.69
N PHE A 93 -5.18 -2.37 -17.48
CA PHE A 93 -3.99 -2.49 -18.31
C PHE A 93 -3.94 -1.42 -19.40
N LYS A 94 -5.01 -1.24 -20.21
CA LYS A 94 -5.02 -0.23 -21.28
C LYS A 94 -4.86 1.18 -20.72
N MET A 95 -5.53 1.49 -19.62
CA MET A 95 -5.38 2.78 -18.95
C MET A 95 -3.95 3.02 -18.45
N LEU A 96 -3.33 2.00 -17.85
CA LEU A 96 -1.97 2.11 -17.33
C LEU A 96 -0.94 2.26 -18.46
N GLU A 97 -1.13 1.58 -19.60
CA GLU A 97 -0.29 1.73 -20.79
C GLU A 97 -0.37 3.14 -21.38
N GLU A 98 -1.59 3.70 -21.52
CA GLU A 98 -1.75 5.05 -22.05
C GLU A 98 -1.13 6.09 -21.09
N LEU A 99 -1.38 5.96 -19.78
CA LEU A 99 -0.76 6.84 -18.79
C LEU A 99 0.78 6.73 -18.83
N ARG A 100 1.32 5.52 -18.96
CA ARG A 100 2.76 5.28 -19.05
C ARG A 100 3.37 5.88 -20.31
N LYS A 101 2.66 5.83 -21.44
CA LYS A 101 3.06 6.46 -22.70
C LYS A 101 3.13 7.97 -22.54
N ILE A 102 2.10 8.60 -21.95
CA ILE A 102 2.09 10.04 -21.67
C ILE A 102 3.24 10.41 -20.73
N ILE A 103 3.42 9.70 -19.61
CA ILE A 103 4.52 9.94 -18.66
C ILE A 103 5.87 9.85 -19.36
N LYS A 104 6.12 8.82 -20.18
CA LYS A 104 7.38 8.68 -20.94
C LYS A 104 7.67 9.84 -21.89
N GLN A 105 6.64 10.48 -22.44
CA GLN A 105 6.80 11.67 -23.27
C GLN A 105 7.11 12.88 -22.40
N GLU A 106 6.38 13.06 -21.30
CA GLU A 106 6.52 14.25 -20.45
C GLU A 106 7.80 14.30 -19.63
N VAL A 107 8.32 13.15 -19.18
CA VAL A 107 9.60 13.15 -18.44
C VAL A 107 10.75 13.70 -19.28
N LYS A 108 10.70 13.59 -20.62
CA LYS A 108 11.71 14.15 -21.53
C LYS A 108 11.68 15.68 -21.58
N ASN A 109 10.57 16.29 -21.17
CA ASN A 109 10.39 17.75 -21.15
C ASN A 109 10.85 18.37 -19.82
N ILE A 110 11.18 17.55 -18.82
CA ILE A 110 11.72 18.00 -17.53
C ILE A 110 13.21 18.30 -17.73
N LYS A 111 13.56 19.58 -17.85
CA LYS A 111 14.94 20.03 -18.19
C LYS A 111 15.88 20.04 -17.00
N ASP A 112 15.38 20.29 -15.80
CA ASP A 112 16.20 20.57 -14.63
C ASP A 112 16.64 19.32 -13.86
N GLU A 113 16.08 18.15 -14.18
CA GLU A 113 16.30 16.90 -13.43
C GLU A 113 16.45 15.72 -14.40
N GLU A 114 17.43 14.85 -14.19
CA GLU A 114 17.63 13.65 -15.01
C GLU A 114 16.63 12.56 -14.57
N VAL A 115 15.47 12.53 -15.24
CA VAL A 115 14.35 11.63 -14.93
C VAL A 115 14.13 10.63 -16.06
N THR A 116 14.09 9.34 -15.73
CA THR A 116 13.73 8.27 -16.67
C THR A 116 12.58 7.43 -16.13
N VAL A 117 11.96 6.62 -17.00
CA VAL A 117 10.91 5.66 -16.60
C VAL A 117 11.50 4.26 -16.65
N ALA A 118 11.61 3.59 -15.49
CA ALA A 118 12.16 2.25 -15.38
C ALA A 118 11.36 1.24 -16.23
N ARG A 119 11.98 0.12 -16.64
CA ARG A 119 11.30 -0.92 -17.43
C ARG A 119 10.06 -1.46 -16.69
N LYS A 120 9.00 -1.78 -17.45
CA LYS A 120 7.77 -2.37 -16.92
C LYS A 120 8.10 -3.71 -16.25
N LYS A 121 7.74 -3.84 -14.97
CA LYS A 121 7.81 -5.11 -14.22
C LYS A 121 6.49 -5.85 -14.37
N THR A 122 6.52 -7.13 -14.76
CA THR A 122 5.33 -7.95 -14.96
C THR A 122 4.47 -8.01 -13.69
N GLY A 123 3.18 -7.70 -13.81
CA GLY A 123 2.22 -7.70 -12.69
C GLY A 123 2.40 -6.58 -11.66
N SER A 124 3.32 -5.65 -11.87
CA SER A 124 3.42 -4.44 -11.04
C SER A 124 2.40 -3.39 -11.51
N PRO A 125 1.62 -2.77 -10.59
CA PRO A 125 0.71 -1.68 -10.93
C PRO A 125 1.42 -0.32 -11.08
N ALA A 126 2.72 -0.24 -10.75
CA ALA A 126 3.46 1.01 -10.67
C ALA A 126 4.14 1.39 -11.99
N ILE A 127 4.07 2.68 -12.32
CA ILE A 127 4.94 3.34 -13.29
C ILE A 127 6.08 3.97 -12.49
N THR A 128 7.20 3.27 -12.41
CA THR A 128 8.36 3.72 -11.63
C THR A 128 9.19 4.75 -12.40
N LEU A 129 9.31 5.95 -11.84
CA LEU A 129 10.29 6.96 -12.25
C LEU A 129 11.61 6.73 -11.54
N GLN A 130 12.70 6.95 -12.25
CA GLN A 130 14.06 6.95 -11.75
C GLN A 130 14.62 8.36 -11.87
N ILE A 131 14.87 9.00 -10.73
CA ILE A 131 15.41 10.36 -10.64
C ILE A 131 16.84 10.27 -10.14
N LYS A 132 17.79 10.70 -10.97
CA LYS A 132 19.21 10.70 -10.58
C LYS A 132 19.44 11.75 -9.51
N ASN A 133 20.03 11.34 -8.38
CA ASN A 133 20.29 12.23 -7.25
C ASN A 133 21.60 11.84 -6.53
N PRO A 134 22.78 12.10 -7.15
CA PRO A 134 24.06 11.63 -6.63
C PRO A 134 24.24 11.88 -5.12
N PRO A 135 24.72 10.89 -4.34
CA PRO A 135 25.31 9.62 -4.78
C PRO A 135 24.31 8.46 -5.01
N SER A 136 23.00 8.68 -4.89
CA SER A 136 21.99 7.60 -4.92
C SER A 136 20.79 7.91 -5.81
N GLU A 137 20.23 6.94 -6.51
CA GLU A 137 19.00 7.15 -7.28
C GLU A 137 17.75 7.20 -6.39
N ILE A 138 16.78 8.04 -6.76
CA ILE A 138 15.44 8.06 -6.15
C ILE A 138 14.46 7.38 -7.11
N SER A 139 13.77 6.36 -6.61
CA SER A 139 12.65 5.71 -7.25
C SER A 139 11.32 6.32 -6.81
N VAL A 140 10.44 6.64 -7.75
CA VAL A 140 9.08 7.12 -7.47
C VAL A 140 8.06 6.24 -8.18
N ASP A 141 7.31 5.44 -7.42
CA ASP A 141 6.26 4.56 -7.92
C ASP A 141 4.96 5.34 -8.07
N ILE A 142 4.55 5.57 -9.32
CA ILE A 142 3.25 6.18 -9.65
C ILE A 142 2.20 5.09 -9.80
N ILE A 143 1.13 5.15 -9.00
CA ILE A 143 0.07 4.14 -8.94
C ILE A 143 -1.25 4.76 -9.42
N LEU A 144 -1.72 4.35 -10.60
CA LEU A 144 -3.03 4.75 -11.11
C LEU A 144 -4.14 4.21 -10.21
N THR A 145 -5.01 5.11 -9.73
CA THR A 145 -6.07 4.79 -8.77
C THR A 145 -7.38 5.47 -9.14
N LEU A 146 -8.48 4.71 -9.15
CA LEU A 146 -9.83 5.27 -9.23
C LEU A 146 -10.34 5.58 -7.82
N LYS A 147 -10.92 6.77 -7.63
CA LYS A 147 -11.64 7.15 -6.41
C LYS A 147 -13.13 7.15 -6.72
N VAL A 148 -13.87 6.35 -5.97
CA VAL A 148 -15.28 6.09 -6.26
C VAL A 148 -16.11 6.44 -5.04
N GLN A 149 -17.09 7.31 -5.21
CA GLN A 149 -18.01 7.66 -4.14
C GLN A 149 -19.15 6.62 -4.07
N GLN A 150 -18.88 5.53 -3.35
CA GLN A 150 -19.86 4.48 -3.04
C GLN A 150 -19.46 3.78 -1.73
N SER A 151 -20.39 3.01 -1.16
CA SER A 151 -20.11 2.15 -0.01
C SER A 151 -18.99 1.16 -0.32
N TRP A 152 -18.21 0.82 0.71
CA TRP A 152 -17.23 -0.25 0.59
C TRP A 152 -17.90 -1.60 0.31
N PRO A 153 -17.23 -2.52 -0.40
CA PRO A 153 -17.80 -3.84 -0.69
C PRO A 153 -18.08 -4.67 0.57
N LEU A 154 -19.02 -5.62 0.45
CA LEU A 154 -19.43 -6.52 1.54
C LEU A 154 -18.25 -7.31 2.11
N SER A 155 -17.26 -7.62 1.29
CA SER A 155 -16.01 -8.27 1.70
C SER A 155 -15.28 -7.55 2.84
N THR A 156 -15.56 -6.26 3.05
CA THR A 156 -14.90 -5.42 4.06
C THR A 156 -15.68 -5.32 5.38
N GLN A 157 -16.89 -5.88 5.46
CA GLN A 157 -17.84 -5.64 6.55
C GLN A 157 -17.27 -5.96 7.94
N ASP A 158 -16.58 -7.10 8.06
CA ASP A 158 -15.99 -7.60 9.30
C ASP A 158 -14.51 -7.21 9.49
N GLY A 159 -13.98 -6.41 8.57
CA GLY A 159 -12.65 -5.82 8.64
C GLY A 159 -12.60 -4.56 9.51
N LEU A 160 -11.42 -3.94 9.58
CA LEU A 160 -11.18 -2.69 10.30
C LEU A 160 -11.69 -2.75 11.74
N ARG A 161 -11.21 -3.75 12.50
CA ARG A 161 -11.65 -4.08 13.87
C ARG A 161 -11.07 -3.12 14.92
N ILE A 162 -11.19 -1.82 14.68
CA ILE A 162 -10.59 -0.75 15.50
C ILE A 162 -11.53 -0.18 16.56
N LYS A 163 -12.68 -0.81 16.83
CA LYS A 163 -13.69 -0.23 17.74
C LYS A 163 -13.13 -0.02 19.15
N GLU A 164 -12.42 -1.01 19.68
CA GLU A 164 -11.78 -0.93 21.01
C GLU A 164 -10.49 -0.10 20.99
N TRP A 165 -9.85 0.05 19.81
CA TRP A 165 -8.60 0.80 19.67
C TRP A 165 -8.81 2.30 19.38
N LEU A 166 -9.48 2.64 18.28
CA LEU A 166 -9.68 4.03 17.83
C LEU A 166 -11.13 4.51 17.99
N GLY A 167 -12.03 3.66 18.49
CA GLY A 167 -13.42 4.01 18.72
C GLY A 167 -14.34 3.79 17.52
N THR A 168 -15.63 3.66 17.81
CA THR A 168 -16.70 3.47 16.82
C THR A 168 -16.84 4.65 15.86
N LYS A 169 -16.61 5.89 16.33
CA LYS A 169 -16.68 7.11 15.51
C LYS A 169 -15.59 7.13 14.43
N ALA A 170 -14.36 6.73 14.78
CA ALA A 170 -13.27 6.64 13.81
C ALA A 170 -13.55 5.56 12.76
N ARG A 171 -13.98 4.36 13.19
CA ARG A 171 -14.39 3.29 12.27
C ARG A 171 -15.47 3.77 11.30
N ARG A 172 -16.52 4.42 11.81
CA ARG A 172 -17.61 4.97 11.00
C ARG A 172 -17.04 5.94 9.96
N ARG A 173 -16.28 6.95 10.38
CA ARG A 173 -15.65 7.93 9.48
C ARG A 173 -14.89 7.26 8.33
N PHE A 174 -14.10 6.22 8.64
CA PHE A 174 -13.34 5.48 7.64
C PHE A 174 -14.24 4.70 6.67
N THR A 175 -15.23 3.95 7.16
CA THR A 175 -16.13 3.17 6.29
C THR A 175 -17.05 4.03 5.41
N PHE A 176 -17.23 5.32 5.74
CA PHE A 176 -17.97 6.29 4.92
C PHE A 176 -17.10 7.03 3.90
N SER A 177 -15.78 6.81 3.91
CA SER A 177 -14.86 7.40 2.93
C SER A 177 -14.99 6.74 1.55
N SER A 178 -14.55 7.46 0.51
CA SER A 178 -14.57 6.95 -0.87
C SER A 178 -13.74 5.66 -1.01
N LEU A 179 -14.19 4.76 -1.88
CA LEU A 179 -13.46 3.55 -2.25
C LEU A 179 -12.30 3.90 -3.21
N TYR A 180 -11.14 3.29 -3.01
CA TYR A 180 -9.98 3.45 -3.90
C TYR A 180 -9.68 2.12 -4.59
N LEU A 181 -9.50 2.14 -5.91
CA LEU A 181 -9.23 0.97 -6.74
C LEU A 181 -7.93 1.18 -7.52
N VAL A 182 -6.90 0.38 -7.23
CA VAL A 182 -5.61 0.45 -7.93
C VAL A 182 -5.61 -0.46 -9.16
N ALA A 183 -4.99 0.01 -10.24
CA ALA A 183 -4.83 -0.72 -11.50
C ALA A 183 -3.87 -1.92 -11.33
N LYS A 184 -4.36 -3.01 -10.71
CA LYS A 184 -3.56 -4.18 -10.35
C LYS A 184 -4.22 -5.47 -10.84
N GLN A 185 -3.46 -6.20 -11.65
CA GLN A 185 -3.84 -7.50 -12.17
C GLN A 185 -3.94 -8.55 -11.06
N ASN A 186 -5.01 -9.35 -11.11
CA ASN A 186 -5.18 -10.52 -10.27
C ASN A 186 -4.39 -11.70 -10.87
N LYS A 187 -3.43 -12.23 -10.12
CA LYS A 187 -2.61 -13.35 -10.57
C LYS A 187 -3.33 -14.71 -10.52
N ARG A 188 -4.51 -14.77 -9.88
CA ARG A 188 -5.33 -15.99 -9.77
C ARG A 188 -6.26 -16.19 -10.97
N GLU A 189 -6.39 -15.21 -11.85
CA GLU A 189 -7.19 -15.37 -13.07
C GLU A 189 -6.59 -16.44 -13.97
N LYS A 190 -7.43 -17.39 -14.43
CA LYS A 190 -7.02 -18.42 -15.40
C LYS A 190 -6.53 -17.81 -16.71
N VAL A 191 -7.13 -16.69 -17.13
CA VAL A 191 -6.73 -15.91 -18.31
C VAL A 191 -6.43 -14.50 -17.85
N LEU A 192 -5.17 -14.12 -17.93
CA LEU A 192 -4.65 -12.82 -17.52
C LEU A 192 -5.07 -11.72 -18.52
N ARG A 193 -6.31 -11.21 -18.42
CA ARG A 193 -6.83 -10.16 -19.32
C ARG A 193 -6.37 -8.75 -18.96
N GLY A 194 -5.93 -8.52 -17.73
CA GLY A 194 -5.46 -7.20 -17.28
C GLY A 194 -6.59 -6.22 -16.95
N ASN A 195 -7.80 -6.74 -16.71
CA ASN A 195 -9.02 -5.96 -16.52
C ASN A 195 -9.44 -5.82 -15.05
N THR A 196 -8.63 -6.33 -14.12
CA THR A 196 -8.94 -6.28 -12.69
C THR A 196 -8.38 -5.05 -12.02
N TRP A 197 -9.10 -4.62 -11.00
CA TRP A 197 -8.74 -3.55 -10.09
C TRP A 197 -8.70 -4.11 -8.67
N ARG A 198 -7.71 -3.72 -7.87
CA ARG A 198 -7.63 -4.15 -6.47
C ARG A 198 -8.09 -3.02 -5.56
N ILE A 199 -8.87 -3.31 -4.53
CA ILE A 199 -9.15 -2.30 -3.50
C ILE A 199 -7.84 -1.84 -2.85
N SER A 200 -7.77 -0.55 -2.51
CA SER A 200 -6.70 0.04 -1.73
C SER A 200 -7.27 0.84 -0.56
N PHE A 201 -6.67 0.66 0.62
CA PHE A 201 -7.00 1.42 1.82
C PHE A 201 -5.84 2.33 2.24
N SER A 202 -4.87 2.61 1.37
CA SER A 202 -3.65 3.34 1.74
C SER A 202 -3.91 4.71 2.37
N HIS A 203 -4.99 5.39 1.97
CA HIS A 203 -5.40 6.66 2.58
C HIS A 203 -5.92 6.49 4.02
N ILE A 204 -6.63 5.39 4.31
CA ILE A 204 -7.10 5.04 5.66
C ILE A 204 -5.96 4.51 6.52
N GLU A 205 -5.11 3.65 5.97
CA GLU A 205 -3.91 3.17 6.66
C GLU A 205 -3.02 4.32 7.11
N LYS A 206 -2.83 5.33 6.25
CA LYS A 206 -2.10 6.55 6.60
C LYS A 206 -2.76 7.31 7.74
N ASP A 207 -4.07 7.47 7.73
CA ASP A 207 -4.82 8.12 8.81
C ASP A 207 -4.67 7.34 10.12
N VAL A 208 -4.88 6.02 10.10
CA VAL A 208 -4.72 5.11 11.25
C VAL A 208 -3.29 5.17 11.82
N ILE A 209 -2.26 5.15 10.97
CA ILE A 209 -0.86 5.22 11.41
C ILE A 209 -0.54 6.60 12.00
N ASN A 210 -1.13 7.68 11.49
CA ASN A 210 -0.90 9.02 12.03
C ASN A 210 -1.71 9.29 13.30
N ASN A 211 -2.87 8.68 13.46
CA ASN A 211 -3.77 8.79 14.59
C ASN A 211 -3.89 7.44 15.32
N HIS A 212 -2.74 6.90 15.74
CA HIS A 212 -2.61 5.52 16.24
C HIS A 212 -2.85 5.35 17.73
N GLY A 213 -3.08 6.45 18.46
CA GLY A 213 -3.37 6.39 19.89
C GLY A 213 -4.82 6.04 20.15
N ASN A 214 -5.09 5.36 21.26
CA ASN A 214 -6.44 5.31 21.80
C ASN A 214 -6.84 6.67 22.40
N SER A 215 -5.88 7.36 23.05
CA SER A 215 -6.04 8.77 23.37
C SER A 215 -5.83 9.64 22.13
N LYS A 216 -6.54 10.78 22.07
CA LYS A 216 -6.37 11.75 20.98
C LYS A 216 -5.02 12.46 21.00
N THR A 217 -4.37 12.53 22.17
CA THR A 217 -3.12 13.27 22.38
C THR A 217 -1.87 12.41 22.23
N CYS A 218 -2.01 11.11 21.97
CA CYS A 218 -0.88 10.19 21.81
C CYS A 218 0.12 10.70 20.77
N CYS A 219 1.37 10.88 21.19
CA CYS A 219 2.47 11.41 20.39
C CYS A 219 2.34 12.86 19.90
N GLU A 220 1.31 13.62 20.31
CA GLU A 220 1.25 15.08 20.10
C GLU A 220 2.31 15.82 20.93
N SER A 221 2.51 17.12 20.68
CA SER A 221 3.56 17.91 21.36
C SER A 221 3.46 17.87 22.88
N ASN A 222 2.23 17.91 23.43
CA ASN A 222 1.97 17.92 24.88
C ASN A 222 1.41 16.58 25.40
N GLY A 223 1.40 15.53 24.57
CA GLY A 223 0.86 14.23 24.95
C GLY A 223 1.95 13.18 25.21
N PRO A 224 1.59 12.06 25.86
CA PRO A 224 2.52 10.97 26.13
C PRO A 224 3.05 10.41 24.80
N LYS A 225 4.34 10.10 24.76
CA LYS A 225 4.95 9.40 23.62
C LYS A 225 4.74 7.90 23.76
N CYS A 226 4.50 7.23 22.65
CA CYS A 226 4.41 5.77 22.58
C CYS A 226 5.43 5.19 21.61
N CYS A 227 5.67 3.88 21.68
CA CYS A 227 6.62 3.17 20.83
C CYS A 227 5.99 2.52 19.59
N ARG A 228 4.68 2.66 19.33
CA ARG A 228 3.95 2.02 18.19
C ARG A 228 4.67 2.19 16.85
N LYS A 229 4.96 3.44 16.45
CA LYS A 229 5.70 3.71 15.19
C LYS A 229 7.14 3.20 15.25
N GLY A 230 7.76 3.16 16.42
CA GLY A 230 9.08 2.57 16.65
C GLY A 230 9.09 1.07 16.35
N CYS A 231 8.14 0.31 16.89
CA CYS A 231 7.98 -1.11 16.62
C CYS A 231 7.76 -1.40 15.13
N LEU A 232 6.86 -0.66 14.47
CA LEU A 232 6.61 -0.82 13.03
C LEU A 232 7.86 -0.52 12.19
N LYS A 233 8.63 0.50 12.57
CA LYS A 233 9.90 0.84 11.92
C LYS A 233 10.92 -0.29 12.05
N LEU A 234 11.13 -0.82 13.25
CA LEU A 234 12.07 -1.92 13.52
C LEU A 234 11.68 -3.19 12.77
N LEU A 235 10.41 -3.58 12.79
CA LEU A 235 9.94 -4.76 12.06
C LEU A 235 10.17 -4.65 10.55
N LYS A 236 9.92 -3.46 9.99
CA LYS A 236 10.13 -3.23 8.56
C LYS A 236 11.60 -3.27 8.20
N TYR A 237 12.44 -2.68 9.03
CA TYR A 237 13.89 -2.69 8.83
C TYR A 237 14.45 -4.11 8.95
N LEU A 238 14.02 -4.89 9.95
CA LEU A 238 14.37 -6.30 10.07
C LEU A 238 14.00 -7.09 8.80
N LEU A 239 12.78 -6.91 8.28
CA LEU A 239 12.37 -7.58 7.05
C LEU A 239 13.20 -7.11 5.83
N GLU A 240 13.50 -5.81 5.74
CA GLU A 240 14.33 -5.24 4.67
C GLU A 240 15.74 -5.86 4.68
N GLN A 241 16.39 -5.91 5.83
CA GLN A 241 17.71 -6.51 6.01
C GLN A 241 17.72 -8.01 5.66
N LEU A 242 16.76 -8.77 6.19
CA LEU A 242 16.63 -10.19 5.86
C LEU A 242 16.39 -10.41 4.36
N LYS A 243 15.59 -9.55 3.71
CA LYS A 243 15.36 -9.61 2.25
C LYS A 243 16.63 -9.31 1.44
N MET A 244 17.53 -8.46 1.93
CA MET A 244 18.81 -8.24 1.25
C MET A 244 19.69 -9.50 1.33
N LYS A 245 19.74 -10.14 2.51
CA LYS A 245 20.51 -11.36 2.76
C LYS A 245 19.95 -12.59 2.02
N TYR A 246 18.63 -12.71 1.95
CA TYR A 246 17.91 -13.87 1.40
C TYR A 246 16.93 -13.44 0.29
N SER A 247 17.44 -12.75 -0.72
CA SER A 247 16.64 -12.09 -1.76
C SER A 247 15.72 -13.04 -2.54
N LYS A 248 16.17 -14.27 -2.82
CA LYS A 248 15.39 -15.27 -3.58
C LYS A 248 14.28 -15.89 -2.73
N GLU A 249 14.61 -16.31 -1.52
CA GLU A 249 13.68 -16.96 -0.59
C GLU A 249 12.59 -15.98 -0.14
N LEU A 250 12.98 -14.72 0.09
CA LEU A 250 12.12 -13.70 0.67
C LEU A 250 11.54 -12.71 -0.35
N GLU A 251 11.69 -12.96 -1.65
CA GLU A 251 11.22 -12.06 -2.73
C GLU A 251 9.74 -11.66 -2.56
N LYS A 252 8.87 -12.62 -2.24
CA LYS A 252 7.41 -12.44 -2.12
C LYS A 252 6.98 -11.63 -0.89
N PHE A 253 7.83 -11.49 0.13
CA PHE A 253 7.50 -10.67 1.29
C PHE A 253 7.68 -9.18 0.98
N CYS A 254 6.79 -8.36 1.50
CA CYS A 254 6.91 -6.90 1.40
C CYS A 254 6.54 -6.24 2.71
N SER A 255 6.82 -4.94 2.82
CA SER A 255 6.49 -4.13 3.99
C SER A 255 5.01 -4.11 4.34
N TYR A 256 4.13 -4.47 3.40
CA TYR A 256 2.69 -4.55 3.65
C TYR A 256 2.35 -5.68 4.62
N HIS A 257 3.02 -6.83 4.56
CA HIS A 257 2.79 -7.94 5.51
C HIS A 257 3.10 -7.50 6.94
N VAL A 258 4.23 -6.82 7.13
CA VAL A 258 4.62 -6.27 8.43
C VAL A 258 3.63 -5.21 8.91
N LYS A 259 3.20 -4.31 8.03
CA LYS A 259 2.19 -3.29 8.36
C LYS A 259 0.88 -3.94 8.80
N THR A 260 0.38 -4.94 8.08
CA THR A 260 -0.85 -5.66 8.43
C THR A 260 -0.73 -6.37 9.77
N ALA A 261 0.38 -7.06 10.03
CA ALA A 261 0.61 -7.72 11.32
C ALA A 261 0.68 -6.72 12.49
N PHE A 262 1.33 -5.57 12.26
CA PHE A 262 1.35 -4.47 13.22
C PHE A 262 -0.04 -3.89 13.49
N LEU A 263 -0.88 -3.70 12.46
CA LEU A 263 -2.25 -3.20 12.65
C LEU A 263 -3.09 -4.17 13.49
N HIS A 264 -2.95 -5.48 13.29
CA HIS A 264 -3.57 -6.49 14.16
C HIS A 264 -3.03 -6.43 15.59
N SER A 265 -1.71 -6.25 15.75
CA SER A 265 -1.09 -6.05 17.07
C SER A 265 -1.68 -4.85 17.82
N CYS A 266 -1.91 -3.72 17.14
CA CYS A 266 -2.56 -2.55 17.75
C CYS A 266 -4.02 -2.80 18.16
N VAL A 267 -4.72 -3.73 17.52
CA VAL A 267 -6.07 -4.14 17.93
C VAL A 267 -6.01 -5.04 19.17
N ILE A 268 -5.02 -5.92 19.26
CA ILE A 268 -4.81 -6.80 20.42
C ILE A 268 -4.41 -5.99 21.66
N TRP A 269 -3.57 -4.96 21.48
CA TRP A 269 -3.09 -4.07 22.53
C TRP A 269 -3.54 -2.62 22.25
N PRO A 270 -4.80 -2.28 22.53
CA PRO A 270 -5.38 -1.02 22.10
C PRO A 270 -4.91 0.19 22.92
N ASN A 271 -4.53 0.03 24.18
CA ASN A 271 -4.31 1.15 25.09
C ASN A 271 -2.94 1.78 24.87
N ASP A 272 -2.82 3.10 25.06
CA ASP A 272 -1.52 3.77 24.93
C ASP A 272 -0.49 3.29 25.95
N SER A 273 -0.95 2.84 27.12
CA SER A 273 -0.14 2.21 28.16
C SER A 273 0.44 0.86 27.75
N ASP A 274 -0.14 0.19 26.76
CA ASP A 274 0.42 -1.05 26.23
C ASP A 274 1.68 -0.78 25.37
N TRP A 275 1.98 0.49 25.09
CA TRP A 275 3.03 0.93 24.16
C TRP A 275 3.86 2.07 24.73
N HIS A 276 4.16 2.07 26.03
CA HIS A 276 5.03 3.10 26.61
C HIS A 276 6.37 3.15 25.87
N LEU A 277 6.90 4.36 25.71
CA LEU A 277 8.14 4.56 24.97
C LEU A 277 9.33 3.81 25.61
N ALA A 278 9.37 3.73 26.94
CA ALA A 278 10.40 3.01 27.69
C ALA A 278 10.38 1.49 27.43
N ASP A 279 9.22 0.93 27.06
CA ASP A 279 9.02 -0.50 26.83
C ASP A 279 9.21 -0.88 25.35
N LEU A 280 9.95 -0.07 24.57
CA LEU A 280 10.14 -0.29 23.14
C LEU A 280 10.61 -1.71 22.82
N ASP A 281 11.57 -2.24 23.58
CA ASP A 281 12.10 -3.59 23.37
C ASP A 281 11.01 -4.65 23.56
N HIS A 282 10.33 -4.63 24.70
CA HIS A 282 9.22 -5.54 24.98
C HIS A 282 8.11 -5.43 23.93
N CYS A 283 7.70 -4.22 23.56
CA CYS A 283 6.65 -3.98 22.57
C CYS A 283 7.07 -4.46 21.18
N PHE A 284 8.33 -4.27 20.79
CA PHE A 284 8.86 -4.76 19.52
C PHE A 284 8.88 -6.28 19.49
N GLN A 285 9.40 -6.94 20.52
CA GLN A 285 9.41 -8.40 20.66
C GLN A 285 7.99 -8.99 20.63
N ARG A 286 7.02 -8.31 21.27
CA ARG A 286 5.62 -8.73 21.25
C ARG A 286 5.00 -8.67 19.85
N CYS A 287 5.27 -7.61 19.08
CA CYS A 287 4.87 -7.57 17.67
C CYS A 287 5.59 -8.61 16.81
N LEU A 288 6.87 -8.86 17.10
CA LEU A 288 7.68 -9.84 16.40
C LEU A 288 7.13 -11.25 16.61
N GLY A 289 6.78 -11.59 17.86
CA GLY A 289 6.10 -12.84 18.22
C GLY A 289 4.79 -13.01 17.46
N PHE A 290 3.93 -11.99 17.42
CA PHE A 290 2.70 -12.03 16.62
C PHE A 290 2.99 -12.30 15.12
N PHE A 291 3.99 -11.63 14.55
CA PHE A 291 4.36 -11.84 13.14
C PHE A 291 4.92 -13.24 12.88
N VAL A 292 5.74 -13.78 13.79
CA VAL A 292 6.25 -15.15 13.75
C VAL A 292 5.10 -16.16 13.81
N ASP A 293 4.13 -15.97 14.70
CA ASP A 293 2.94 -16.82 14.79
C ASP A 293 2.14 -16.83 13.49
N CYS A 294 1.93 -15.67 12.88
CA CYS A 294 1.29 -15.55 11.57
C CYS A 294 2.05 -16.35 10.50
N LEU A 295 3.38 -16.27 10.48
CA LEU A 295 4.22 -17.01 9.52
C LEU A 295 4.12 -18.52 9.74
N GLN A 296 4.22 -18.99 10.99
CA GLN A 296 4.12 -20.41 11.33
C GLN A 296 2.77 -21.00 10.96
N LYS A 297 1.69 -20.26 11.22
CA LYS A 297 0.32 -20.64 10.85
C LYS A 297 0.01 -20.42 9.36
N SER A 298 0.90 -19.74 8.63
CA SER A 298 0.64 -19.25 7.25
C SER A 298 -0.68 -18.48 7.15
N GLN A 299 -0.97 -17.69 8.16
CA GLN A 299 -2.24 -16.97 8.30
C GLN A 299 -1.98 -15.52 8.72
N LEU A 300 -2.18 -14.61 7.77
CA LEU A 300 -2.17 -13.17 7.96
C LEU A 300 -3.36 -12.56 7.21
N PRO A 301 -4.55 -12.51 7.82
CA PRO A 301 -5.72 -11.89 7.21
C PRO A 301 -5.48 -10.42 6.89
N HIS A 302 -5.91 -9.98 5.72
CA HIS A 302 -5.89 -8.57 5.35
C HIS A 302 -6.72 -7.75 6.35
N PHE A 303 -6.17 -6.65 6.86
CA PHE A 303 -6.77 -5.90 7.97
C PHE A 303 -8.19 -5.37 7.68
N PHE A 304 -8.48 -5.06 6.42
CA PHE A 304 -9.78 -4.58 5.96
C PHE A 304 -10.65 -5.64 5.29
N ILE A 305 -10.09 -6.81 4.93
CA ILE A 305 -10.77 -7.84 4.12
C ILE A 305 -10.47 -9.20 4.78
N PRO A 306 -11.21 -9.60 5.83
CA PRO A 306 -10.82 -10.72 6.68
C PRO A 306 -10.63 -12.06 5.97
N GLN A 307 -11.38 -12.33 4.91
CA GLN A 307 -11.26 -13.54 4.10
C GLN A 307 -9.99 -13.57 3.25
N TYR A 308 -9.39 -12.41 2.97
CA TYR A 308 -8.19 -12.34 2.15
C TYR A 308 -6.95 -12.62 3.01
N ASN A 309 -6.49 -13.88 3.04
CA ASN A 309 -5.22 -14.23 3.65
C ASN A 309 -4.04 -13.77 2.76
N LEU A 310 -3.17 -12.91 3.30
CA LEU A 310 -1.97 -12.42 2.62
C LEU A 310 -0.86 -13.47 2.51
N PHE A 311 -0.89 -14.47 3.38
CA PHE A 311 0.05 -15.59 3.37
C PHE A 311 -0.52 -16.77 2.58
N SER A 312 -0.18 -16.85 1.29
CA SER A 312 -0.62 -17.94 0.41
C SER A 312 -0.14 -19.29 0.93
N LEU A 313 -1.03 -20.28 1.02
CA LEU A 313 -0.67 -21.63 1.48
C LEU A 313 0.38 -22.31 0.58
N GLU A 314 0.43 -21.93 -0.70
CA GLU A 314 1.47 -22.37 -1.65
C GLU A 314 2.88 -21.93 -1.24
N ASP A 315 3.00 -20.85 -0.46
CA ASP A 315 4.25 -20.26 0.00
C ASP A 315 4.60 -20.67 1.44
N LYS A 316 3.94 -21.68 2.01
CA LYS A 316 4.14 -22.15 3.39
C LYS A 316 5.62 -22.40 3.73
N ALA A 317 6.39 -23.00 2.82
CA ALA A 317 7.82 -23.21 3.03
C ALA A 317 8.61 -21.90 3.20
N ARG A 318 8.26 -20.86 2.44
CA ARG A 318 8.86 -19.52 2.55
C ARG A 318 8.45 -18.83 3.85
N HIS A 319 7.21 -19.00 4.30
CA HIS A 319 6.76 -18.49 5.61
C HIS A 319 7.56 -19.10 6.76
N HIS A 320 7.72 -20.43 6.78
CA HIS A 320 8.54 -21.12 7.77
C HIS A 320 10.02 -20.75 7.66
N PHE A 321 10.54 -20.52 6.46
CA PHE A 321 11.90 -20.01 6.27
C PHE A 321 12.08 -18.64 6.95
N LEU A 322 11.21 -17.67 6.65
CA LEU A 322 11.28 -16.34 7.26
C LEU A 322 11.11 -16.42 8.78
N SER A 323 10.16 -17.22 9.28
CA SER A 323 9.97 -17.43 10.71
C SER A 323 11.27 -17.91 11.38
N ARG A 324 11.96 -18.90 10.80
CA ARG A 324 13.24 -19.39 11.34
C ARG A 324 14.34 -18.32 11.32
N GLN A 325 14.44 -17.51 10.26
CA GLN A 325 15.45 -16.44 10.23
C GLN A 325 15.14 -15.37 11.28
N ILE A 326 13.88 -14.98 11.43
CA ILE A 326 13.46 -14.03 12.47
C ILE A 326 13.78 -14.57 13.87
N SER A 327 13.46 -15.84 14.16
CA SER A 327 13.77 -16.45 15.45
C SER A 327 15.27 -16.52 15.72
N ARG A 328 16.10 -16.73 14.69
CA ARG A 328 17.56 -16.67 14.82
C ARG A 328 18.04 -15.26 15.15
N GLU A 329 17.55 -14.24 14.44
CA GLU A 329 17.89 -12.86 14.76
C GLU A 329 17.48 -12.52 16.20
N TRP A 330 16.26 -12.89 16.59
CA TRP A 330 15.74 -12.64 17.94
C TRP A 330 16.59 -13.31 19.03
N ASN A 331 16.91 -14.60 18.89
CA ASN A 331 17.68 -15.34 19.89
C ASN A 331 19.14 -14.89 20.04
N ASN A 332 19.67 -14.15 19.05
CA ASN A 332 21.06 -13.68 19.04
C ASN A 332 21.16 -12.16 19.21
N GLY A 333 20.09 -11.47 19.61
CA GLY A 333 20.12 -10.02 19.87
C GLY A 333 20.15 -9.13 18.62
N PHE A 334 19.55 -9.60 17.51
CA PHE A 334 19.43 -8.90 16.24
C PHE A 334 20.77 -8.44 15.64
N PRO A 335 21.73 -9.36 15.38
CA PRO A 335 23.02 -9.01 14.77
C PRO A 335 22.86 -8.22 13.46
N VAL A 336 21.79 -8.46 12.69
CA VAL A 336 21.52 -7.73 11.44
C VAL A 336 21.25 -6.23 11.61
N PHE A 337 21.04 -5.73 12.83
CA PHE A 337 20.94 -4.29 13.09
C PHE A 337 22.30 -3.60 13.22
N HIS A 338 23.39 -4.36 13.28
CA HIS A 338 24.76 -3.86 13.36
C HIS A 338 25.53 -4.01 12.04
N GLU A 339 24.94 -4.69 11.06
CA GLU A 339 25.37 -4.73 9.65
C GLU A 339 24.89 -3.46 8.93
#